data_AF-X1ESJ2-F1
#
_entry.id   AF-X1ESJ2-F1
#
_cell.length_a   1.000
_cell.length_b   1.000
_cell.length_c   1.000
_cell.angle_alpha   90.00
_cell.angle_beta   90.00
_cell.angle_gamma   90.00
#
_symmetry.space_group_name_H-M   'P 1'
#
loop_
_entity.id
_entity.type
_entity.pdbx_description
1 polymer ?
#
loop_
_entity_poly.entity_id
_entity_poly.type
_entity_poly.pdbx_seq_one_letter_code
_entity_poly.pdbx_strand_id
1 'polypeptide(L)' 'MKVKARLWDNLDNNKAQCHVCANECIILPGKVGICRTRKNFDGEIFTLIYGSHISTGSLDPIEKNHSIISGQCHS' A
#
# COMPACT_ATOMS: atom_id res chain seq x y z
N MET A 1 10.52 -0.23 0.22
CA MET A 1 9.34 -1.11 0.02
C MET A 1 8.10 -0.42 0.58
N LYS A 2 6.97 -0.45 -0.14
CA LYS A 2 5.67 0.04 0.36
C LYS A 2 5.00 -1.11 1.12
N VAL A 3 4.59 -0.88 2.38
CA VAL A 3 3.89 -1.91 3.16
C VAL A 3 2.38 -1.66 3.07
N LYS A 4 1.63 -2.65 2.57
CA LYS A 4 0.17 -2.60 2.54
C LYS A 4 -0.39 -2.69 3.96
N ALA A 5 -1.34 -1.81 4.28
CA ALA A 5 -2.04 -1.88 5.56
C ALA A 5 -2.91 -3.14 5.61
N ARG A 6 -3.01 -3.77 6.79
CA ARG A 6 -3.85 -4.96 7.01
C ARG A 6 -5.26 -4.65 7.47
N LEU A 7 -5.46 -3.51 8.13
CA LEU A 7 -6.70 -3.16 8.79
C LEU A 7 -7.29 -1.91 8.15
N TRP A 8 -8.02 -2.12 7.05
CA TRP A 8 -8.67 -1.05 6.31
C TRP A 8 -9.85 -1.61 5.50
N ASP A 9 -10.84 -0.75 5.28
CA ASP A 9 -12.07 -1.08 4.56
C ASP A 9 -12.14 -0.26 3.26
N ASN A 10 -12.54 -0.92 2.17
CA ASN A 10 -12.79 -0.27 0.88
C ASN A 10 -14.15 0.43 0.93
N LEU A 11 -14.19 1.69 0.51
CA LEU A 11 -15.41 2.46 0.31
C LEU A 11 -15.59 2.77 -1.18
N ASP A 12 -16.82 3.12 -1.54
CA ASP A 12 -17.15 3.62 -2.87
C ASP A 12 -16.26 4.79 -3.31
N ASN A 13 -16.00 4.84 -4.63
CA ASN A 13 -15.20 5.89 -5.28
C ASN A 13 -13.70 5.85 -4.93
N ASN A 14 -13.11 4.64 -4.82
CA ASN A 14 -11.69 4.41 -4.49
C ASN A 14 -11.26 5.03 -3.15
N LYS A 15 -12.22 5.19 -2.22
CA LYS A 15 -11.98 5.66 -0.87
C LYS A 15 -11.60 4.47 0.01
N ALA A 16 -10.81 4.71 1.05
CA ALA A 16 -10.42 3.67 1.97
C ALA A 16 -10.46 4.18 3.40
N GLN A 17 -11.12 3.46 4.29
CA GLN A 17 -11.17 3.77 5.71
C GLN A 17 -10.08 2.98 6.42
N CYS A 18 -9.16 3.70 7.05
CA CYS A 18 -8.01 3.12 7.72
C CYS A 18 -8.30 2.89 9.20
N HIS A 19 -8.42 1.64 9.63
CA HIS A 19 -8.64 1.27 11.04
C HIS A 19 -7.34 0.97 11.81
N VAL A 20 -6.18 1.14 11.18
CA VAL A 20 -4.87 0.84 11.80
C VAL A 20 -4.51 1.81 12.95
N CYS A 21 -5.17 2.97 13.08
CA CYS A 21 -5.04 3.83 14.26
C CYS A 21 -6.43 4.21 14.79
N ALA A 22 -6.49 4.64 16.06
CA ALA A 22 -7.73 5.04 16.74
C ALA A 22 -8.48 6.23 16.10
N ASN A 23 -7.92 6.85 15.06
CA ASN A 23 -8.58 7.94 14.34
C ASN A 23 -9.51 7.44 13.22
N GLU A 24 -9.36 6.21 12.76
CA GLU A 24 -10.29 5.59 11.79
C GLU A 24 -10.54 6.46 10.54
N CYS A 25 -9.49 7.13 10.05
CA CYS A 25 -9.63 8.17 9.04
C CYS A 25 -9.98 7.60 7.66
N ILE A 26 -10.87 8.29 6.95
CA ILE A 26 -11.19 8.02 5.55
C ILE A 26 -10.18 8.76 4.66
N ILE A 27 -9.46 8.02 3.82
CA ILE A 27 -8.42 8.53 2.94
C ILE A 27 -8.94 8.47 1.50
N LEU A 28 -9.01 9.63 0.85
CA LEU A 28 -9.39 9.75 -0.57
C LEU A 28 -8.29 9.20 -1.48
N PRO A 29 -8.61 8.73 -2.69
CA PRO A 29 -7.62 8.22 -3.63
C PRO A 29 -6.54 9.28 -3.92
N GLY A 30 -5.27 8.89 -3.80
CA GLY A 30 -4.13 9.79 -3.99
C GLY A 30 -3.85 10.74 -2.83
N LYS A 31 -4.68 10.76 -1.77
CA LYS A 31 -4.46 11.56 -0.55
C LYS A 31 -3.76 10.75 0.53
N VAL A 32 -3.17 11.48 1.48
CA VAL A 32 -2.54 10.94 2.69
C VAL A 32 -3.51 11.10 3.86
N GLY A 33 -3.55 10.12 4.76
CA GLY A 33 -4.33 10.22 5.99
C GLY A 33 -3.78 11.27 6.95
N ILE A 34 -4.54 11.58 8.01
CA ILE A 34 -4.14 12.54 9.05
C ILE A 34 -2.82 12.16 9.73
N CYS A 35 -2.52 10.86 9.82
CA CYS A 35 -1.27 10.34 10.34
C CYS A 35 -0.04 10.71 9.48
N ARG A 36 -0.23 11.20 8.25
CA ARG A 36 0.83 11.56 7.27
C ARG A 36 1.78 10.44 6.87
N THR A 37 1.62 9.25 7.44
CA THR A 37 2.45 8.07 7.17
C THR A 37 1.77 7.07 6.23
N ARG A 38 0.47 7.19 5.98
CA ARG A 38 -0.32 6.27 5.15
C ARG A 38 -1.01 6.99 4.02
N LYS A 39 -0.91 6.44 2.81
CA LYS A 39 -1.48 7.01 1.58
C LYS A 39 -2.41 5.99 0.92
N ASN A 40 -3.54 6.47 0.43
CA ASN A 40 -4.41 5.67 -0.41
C ASN A 40 -3.90 5.69 -1.86
N PHE A 41 -3.56 4.52 -2.38
CA PHE A 41 -3.34 4.27 -3.80
C PHE A 41 -4.57 3.55 -4.37
N ASP A 42 -5.43 4.31 -5.04
CA ASP A 42 -6.57 3.79 -5.81
C ASP A 42 -7.51 2.82 -5.06
N GLY A 43 -7.78 3.12 -3.79
CA GLY A 43 -8.57 2.28 -2.89
C GLY A 43 -7.72 1.51 -1.90
N GLU A 44 -6.40 1.37 -2.08
CA GLU A 44 -5.55 0.58 -1.18
C GLU A 44 -4.68 1.45 -0.27
N ILE A 45 -4.67 1.17 1.04
CA ILE A 45 -3.83 1.91 1.99
C ILE A 45 -2.41 1.34 2.03
N PHE A 46 -1.41 2.18 1.74
CA PHE A 46 0.00 1.87 1.87
C PHE A 46 0.72 2.80 2.84
N THR A 47 1.70 2.24 3.55
CA THR A 47 2.58 2.98 4.46
C THR A 47 3.77 3.58 3.68
N LEU A 48 3.94 4.89 3.82
CA LEU A 48 5.02 5.69 3.22
C LEU A 48 6.29 5.75 4.07
N ILE A 49 6.19 5.46 5.36
CA ILE A 49 7.37 5.42 6.24
C ILE A 49 8.16 4.14 5.99
N TYR A 50 9.38 4.28 5.50
CA TYR A 50 10.39 3.23 5.46
C TYR A 50 11.37 3.53 6.60
N GLY A 51 11.35 2.71 7.66
CA GLY A 51 12.46 2.71 8.64
C GLY A 51 12.20 3.25 10.05
N SER A 52 11.04 3.03 10.67
CA SER A 52 10.93 3.19 12.13
C SER A 52 9.94 2.19 12.72
N HIS A 53 10.47 1.01 13.07
CA HIS A 53 9.97 0.15 14.15
C HIS A 53 8.46 -0.05 14.27
N ILE A 54 7.80 -0.78 13.36
CA ILE A 54 6.52 -1.41 13.72
C ILE A 54 6.44 -2.81 13.12
N SER A 55 6.44 -3.78 14.04
CA SER A 55 6.04 -5.17 13.92
C SER A 55 4.86 -5.36 12.96
N THR A 56 4.91 -6.40 12.15
CA THR A 56 3.92 -7.49 12.06
C THR A 56 4.21 -8.26 10.78
N GLY A 57 4.60 -9.52 10.97
CA GLY A 57 5.26 -10.33 9.97
C GLY A 57 4.42 -10.69 8.75
N SER A 58 5.14 -10.95 7.66
CA SER A 58 4.82 -11.94 6.64
C SER A 58 3.64 -11.61 5.72
N LEU A 59 3.66 -11.67 4.39
CA LEU A 59 4.65 -12.07 3.40
C LEU A 59 3.82 -12.02 2.11
N ASP A 60 4.00 -11.00 1.26
CA ASP A 60 3.49 -11.10 -0.11
C ASP A 60 4.19 -10.08 -1.03
N PRO A 61 5.32 -10.45 -1.64
CA PRO A 61 5.81 -9.78 -2.83
C PRO A 61 4.92 -10.19 -4.02
N ILE A 62 3.72 -9.62 -4.14
CA ILE A 62 3.01 -9.62 -5.43
C ILE A 62 3.59 -8.50 -6.30
N GLU A 63 4.90 -8.58 -6.57
CA GLU A 63 5.54 -7.80 -7.62
C GLU A 63 5.10 -8.38 -8.96
N LYS A 64 3.97 -7.85 -9.41
CA LYS A 64 3.49 -7.71 -10.79
C LYS A 64 4.37 -8.36 -11.85
N ASN A 65 3.86 -9.46 -12.40
CA ASN A 65 4.14 -10.06 -13.70
C ASN A 65 5.05 -9.20 -14.61
N HIS A 66 6.36 -9.44 -14.53
CA HIS A 66 7.34 -8.88 -15.45
C HIS A 66 7.40 -9.78 -16.67
N SER A 67 6.47 -9.57 -17.61
CA SER A 67 6.63 -10.10 -18.96
C SER A 67 7.70 -9.27 -19.69
N ILE A 68 8.95 -9.41 -19.29
CA ILE A 68 10.06 -9.25 -20.22
C ILE A 68 10.98 -10.46 -20.11
N ILE A 69 10.98 -11.27 -21.15
CA ILE A 69 12.24 -11.82 -21.62
C ILE A 69 12.39 -11.36 -23.05
N SER A 70 12.96 -10.16 -23.16
CA SER A 70 13.67 -9.71 -24.34
C SER A 70 14.85 -10.67 -24.55
N GLY A 71 14.63 -11.76 -25.29
CA GLY A 71 15.70 -12.66 -25.70
C GLY A 71 16.46 -12.08 -26.87
N GLN A 72 17.47 -11.25 -26.59
CA GLN A 72 18.52 -10.91 -27.55
C GLN A 72 19.72 -11.86 -27.37
N CYS A 73 20.09 -12.49 -28.49
CA CYS A 73 21.45 -12.76 -28.99
C CYS A 73 22.40 -13.73 -28.24
N HIS A 74 22.92 -14.70 -29.01
CA HIS A 74 24.35 -15.02 -29.25
C HIS A 74 24.66 -16.53 -29.14
N SER A 75 24.80 -17.18 -30.30
CA SER A 75 25.74 -18.27 -30.58
C SER A 75 25.96 -18.33 -32.09
#